data_AF-A0AAE0ZXR2-F1
#
_entry.id   AF-A0AAE0ZXR2-F1
#
_cell.length_a   1.000
_cell.length_b   1.000
_cell.length_c   1.000
_cell.angle_alpha   90.00
_cell.angle_beta   90.00
_cell.angle_gamma   90.00
#
_symmetry.space_group_name_H-M   'P 1'
#
loop_
_entity.id
_entity.type
_entity.pdbx_description
1 polymer ?
#
loop_
_entity_poly.entity_id
_entity_poly.type
_entity_poly.pdbx_seq_one_letter_code
_entity_poly.pdbx_strand_id
1 'polypeptide(L)'
;MGDGRTNNSMLVSMRDGRTNNSMPVSMGDGRTSNSMLVSMRDGRRNNSMLVSMGDGRTNYSMLVSMGDGRTNNSMPVSMRDGRTKNSMLVSRRDGRTKNSMLVSMRDGRTNNSMPVSMGDGRTSNSLLVSMRDGRARNSMLVSMGDERTSNSMLVSLGDRKTNNSMLVSMGDGRTSNSMLVSMGDGRTSNSMLVSMGDGRTNNSMLVSMGDGRTSNSMAVP
;
A
#
# COMPACT_ATOMS: atom_id res chain seq x y z
N MET A 1 20.55 -20.01 30.83
CA MET A 1 19.26 -19.62 30.22
C MET A 1 18.17 -20.31 31.02
N GLY A 2 17.30 -19.55 31.67
CA GLY A 2 16.17 -20.12 32.41
C GLY A 2 14.89 -19.97 31.60
N ASP A 3 14.05 -20.99 31.68
CA ASP A 3 12.65 -20.87 31.28
C ASP A 3 11.85 -20.37 32.48
N GLY A 4 10.84 -19.53 32.24
CA GLY A 4 10.01 -19.11 33.38
C GLY A 4 9.10 -17.92 33.17
N ARG A 5 8.49 -17.52 34.28
CA ARG A 5 7.68 -16.31 34.38
C ARG A 5 8.43 -15.29 35.21
N THR A 6 8.59 -14.08 34.68
CA THR A 6 9.20 -12.98 35.44
C THR A 6 8.32 -11.76 35.42
N ASN A 7 8.33 -11.04 36.53
CA ASN A 7 7.64 -9.77 36.71
C ASN A 7 8.64 -8.79 37.29
N ASN A 8 8.67 -7.56 36.81
CA ASN A 8 9.56 -6.50 37.33
C ASN A 8 11.05 -6.92 37.32
N SER A 9 11.52 -7.51 36.21
CA SER A 9 12.87 -8.07 36.14
C SER A 9 13.70 -7.51 34.99
N MET A 10 15.00 -7.40 35.23
CA MET A 10 16.01 -7.23 34.19
C MET A 10 16.73 -8.56 34.00
N LEU A 11 16.85 -9.03 32.75
CA LEU A 11 17.45 -10.32 32.44
C LEU A 11 18.38 -10.18 31.25
N VAL A 12 19.50 -10.89 31.26
CA VAL A 12 20.39 -10.92 30.09
C VAL A 12 19.77 -11.79 28.99
N SER A 13 19.31 -12.99 29.32
CA SER A 13 18.76 -13.91 28.33
C SER A 13 17.69 -14.81 28.92
N MET A 14 16.62 -15.02 28.18
CA MET A 14 15.64 -16.08 28.42
C MET A 14 15.58 -16.98 27.21
N ARG A 15 15.48 -18.29 27.43
CA ARG A 15 15.22 -19.22 26.33
C ARG A 15 13.74 -19.15 26.01
N ASP A 16 12.89 -19.63 26.91
CA ASP A 16 11.44 -19.50 26.75
C ASP A 16 10.78 -18.82 27.95
N GLY A 17 9.76 -17.98 27.74
CA GLY A 17 9.10 -17.40 28.90
C GLY A 17 7.93 -16.46 28.70
N ARG A 18 7.42 -16.01 29.86
CA ARG A 18 6.43 -14.94 29.93
C ARG A 18 6.92 -13.85 30.85
N THR A 19 6.93 -12.61 30.36
CA THR A 19 7.42 -11.49 31.13
C THR A 19 6.40 -10.37 31.18
N ASN A 20 6.31 -9.71 32.33
CA ASN A 20 5.52 -8.51 32.51
C ASN A 20 6.38 -7.43 33.18
N ASN A 21 6.33 -6.20 32.67
CA ASN A 21 7.14 -5.10 33.19
C ASN A 21 8.63 -5.49 33.30
N SER A 22 9.19 -6.02 32.22
CA SER A 22 10.52 -6.62 32.25
C SER A 22 11.37 -6.16 31.07
N MET A 23 12.68 -6.20 31.26
CA MET A 23 13.68 -5.84 30.24
C MET A 23 14.69 -6.97 30.00
N PRO A 24 14.27 -8.07 29.33
CA PRO A 24 15.23 -9.04 28.82
C PRO A 24 16.02 -8.46 27.64
N VAL A 25 17.34 -8.64 27.60
CA VAL A 25 18.12 -8.27 26.41
C VAL A 25 17.70 -9.17 25.23
N SER A 26 17.73 -10.49 25.42
CA SER A 26 17.33 -11.47 24.39
C SER A 26 16.32 -12.49 24.93
N MET A 27 15.38 -12.89 24.07
CA MET A 27 14.43 -13.97 24.32
C MET A 27 14.37 -14.92 23.12
N GLY A 28 14.34 -16.24 23.35
CA GLY A 28 14.00 -17.19 22.30
C GLY A 28 12.52 -17.06 21.97
N ASP A 29 11.68 -17.82 22.66
CA ASP A 29 10.24 -17.82 22.43
C ASP A 29 9.49 -17.24 23.63
N GLY A 30 8.48 -16.39 23.39
CA GLY A 30 7.78 -15.86 24.56
C GLY A 30 6.57 -14.99 24.36
N ARG A 31 6.05 -14.56 25.52
CA ARG A 31 4.99 -13.56 25.61
C ARG A 31 5.43 -12.45 26.54
N THR A 32 5.46 -11.23 26.04
CA THR A 32 5.90 -10.09 26.85
C THR A 32 4.84 -9.00 26.87
N SER A 33 4.64 -8.41 28.04
CA SER A 33 3.73 -7.28 28.26
C SER A 33 4.49 -6.16 28.96
N ASN A 34 4.31 -4.91 28.52
CA ASN A 34 4.96 -3.75 29.14
C ASN A 34 6.48 -3.94 29.20
N SER A 35 7.12 -4.20 28.06
CA SER A 35 8.51 -4.68 28.05
C SER A 35 9.34 -3.97 27.00
N MET A 36 10.63 -3.82 27.29
CA MET A 36 11.64 -3.41 26.32
C MET A 36 12.59 -4.59 26.09
N LEU A 37 12.79 -4.96 24.84
CA LEU A 37 13.71 -6.04 24.47
C LEU A 37 14.60 -5.60 23.33
N VAL A 38 15.81 -6.17 23.25
CA VAL A 38 16.66 -5.99 22.06
C VAL A 38 16.23 -6.98 21.00
N SER A 39 16.16 -8.28 21.32
CA SER A 39 15.81 -9.31 20.35
C SER A 39 14.80 -10.31 20.88
N MET A 40 13.94 -10.81 20.00
CA MET A 40 13.18 -12.04 20.24
C MET A 40 13.05 -12.83 18.96
N ARG A 41 13.24 -14.15 19.06
CA ARG A 41 13.07 -15.05 17.93
C ARG A 41 11.60 -15.14 17.57
N ASP A 42 10.79 -15.70 18.45
CA ASP A 42 9.36 -15.90 18.21
C ASP A 42 8.51 -15.38 19.38
N GLY A 43 7.38 -14.72 19.10
CA GLY A 43 6.50 -14.41 20.23
C GLY A 43 5.30 -13.53 20.02
N ARG A 44 4.70 -13.17 21.15
CA ARG A 44 3.57 -12.24 21.24
C ARG A 44 3.87 -11.12 22.19
N ARG A 45 3.60 -9.90 21.76
CA ARG A 45 3.80 -8.73 22.60
C ARG A 45 2.60 -7.80 22.68
N ASN A 46 2.52 -7.16 23.83
CA ASN A 46 1.58 -6.08 24.08
C ASN A 46 2.28 -4.94 24.82
N ASN A 47 2.09 -3.71 24.37
CA ASN A 47 2.71 -2.52 24.96
C ASN A 47 4.23 -2.68 25.10
N SER A 48 4.94 -2.76 23.97
CA SER A 48 6.36 -3.11 23.98
C SER A 48 7.20 -2.31 23.00
N MET A 49 8.47 -2.15 23.35
CA MET A 49 9.50 -1.65 22.45
C MET A 49 10.48 -2.79 22.12
N LEU A 50 10.84 -2.89 20.85
CA LEU A 50 11.76 -3.91 20.38
C LEU A 50 12.69 -3.37 19.29
N VAL A 51 13.94 -3.79 19.33
CA VAL A 51 14.81 -3.65 18.16
C VAL A 51 14.44 -4.69 17.09
N SER A 52 14.62 -5.99 17.30
CA SER A 52 14.36 -7.03 16.29
C SER A 52 13.48 -8.20 16.73
N MET A 53 12.51 -8.57 15.88
CA MET A 53 11.70 -9.79 16.01
C MET A 53 11.93 -10.68 14.79
N GLY A 54 12.10 -11.98 15.00
CA GLY A 54 11.92 -12.97 13.93
C GLY A 54 10.44 -13.02 13.56
N ASP A 55 9.68 -13.88 14.21
CA ASP A 55 8.26 -14.06 13.92
C ASP A 55 7.36 -13.68 15.08
N GLY A 56 6.20 -13.09 14.79
CA GLY A 56 5.26 -12.88 15.89
C GLY A 56 4.06 -11.99 15.67
N ARG A 57 3.51 -11.59 16.81
CA ARG A 57 2.36 -10.69 16.89
C ARG A 57 2.61 -9.58 17.89
N THR A 58 2.37 -8.34 17.49
CA THR A 58 2.54 -7.19 18.35
C THR A 58 1.28 -6.34 18.39
N ASN A 59 0.92 -5.88 19.57
CA ASN A 59 -0.11 -4.87 19.79
C ASN A 59 0.52 -3.70 20.54
N TYR A 60 0.19 -2.47 20.16
CA TYR A 60 0.70 -1.26 20.84
C TYR A 60 2.21 -1.30 20.96
N SER A 61 2.93 -1.47 19.85
CA SER A 61 4.37 -1.70 19.89
C SER A 61 5.14 -0.86 18.90
N MET A 62 6.35 -0.48 19.29
CA MET A 62 7.34 0.10 18.39
C MET A 62 8.41 -0.94 18.10
N LEU A 63 8.74 -1.12 16.82
CA LEU A 63 9.71 -2.10 16.37
C LEU A 63 10.67 -1.49 15.37
N VAL A 64 11.96 -1.80 15.44
CA VAL A 64 12.86 -1.45 14.34
C VAL A 64 12.65 -2.45 13.19
N SER A 65 12.70 -3.74 13.47
CA SER A 65 12.58 -4.78 12.44
C SER A 65 11.73 -5.95 12.89
N MET A 66 10.94 -6.47 11.95
CA MET A 66 10.22 -7.74 12.08
C MET A 66 10.44 -8.57 10.82
N GLY A 67 10.73 -9.86 10.98
CA GLY A 67 10.67 -10.84 9.92
C GLY A 67 9.22 -11.02 9.49
N ASP A 68 8.54 -12.02 10.04
CA ASP A 68 7.18 -12.36 9.64
C ASP A 68 6.18 -12.11 10.76
N GLY A 69 5.11 -11.37 10.49
CA GLY A 69 4.17 -11.14 11.58
C GLY A 69 2.90 -10.38 11.35
N ARG A 70 2.25 -10.10 12.48
CA ARG A 70 1.03 -9.30 12.53
C ARG A 70 1.17 -8.20 13.55
N THR A 71 0.93 -6.97 13.12
CA THR A 71 0.99 -5.81 13.99
C THR A 71 -0.36 -5.10 14.01
N ASN A 72 -0.74 -4.60 15.17
CA ASN A 72 -1.94 -3.81 15.37
C ASN A 72 -1.62 -2.62 16.27
N ASN A 73 -2.06 -1.43 15.89
CA ASN A 73 -1.72 -0.18 16.61
C ASN A 73 -0.20 -0.09 16.87
N SER A 74 0.60 -0.32 15.85
CA SER A 74 2.06 -0.48 15.99
C SER A 74 2.82 0.36 14.98
N MET A 75 4.09 0.61 15.28
CA MET A 75 5.00 1.36 14.41
C MET A 75 6.28 0.55 14.16
N PRO A 76 6.26 -0.41 13.22
CA PRO A 76 7.50 -1.02 12.76
C PRO A 76 8.21 -0.05 11.81
N VAL A 77 9.53 0.05 11.90
CA VAL A 77 10.32 0.72 10.85
C VAL A 77 10.33 -0.18 9.61
N SER A 78 10.70 -1.44 9.75
CA SER A 78 10.73 -2.40 8.65
C SER A 78 10.00 -3.69 8.97
N MET A 79 9.35 -4.25 7.95
CA MET A 79 8.79 -5.60 7.98
C MET A 79 9.20 -6.36 6.72
N ARG A 80 9.61 -7.61 6.86
CA ARG A 80 9.75 -8.48 5.69
C ARG A 80 8.36 -8.86 5.20
N ASP A 81 7.66 -9.74 5.92
CA ASP A 81 6.36 -10.24 5.49
C ASP A 81 5.30 -10.04 6.59
N GLY A 82 4.07 -9.65 6.23
CA GLY A 82 3.04 -9.63 7.26
C GLY A 82 1.76 -8.86 7.01
N ARG A 83 1.06 -8.61 8.13
CA ARG A 83 -0.20 -7.85 8.15
C ARG A 83 -0.13 -6.75 9.19
N THR A 84 -0.41 -5.53 8.77
CA THR A 84 -0.49 -4.37 9.65
C THR A 84 -1.90 -3.79 9.66
N LYS A 85 -2.35 -3.38 10.84
CA LYS A 85 -3.61 -2.67 11.04
C LYS A 85 -3.36 -1.44 11.90
N ASN A 86 -3.96 -0.31 11.54
CA ASN A 86 -3.88 0.92 12.35
C ASN A 86 -2.41 1.27 12.67
N SER A 87 -1.53 1.25 11.66
CA SER A 87 -0.09 1.30 11.88
C SER A 87 0.55 2.40 11.04
N MET A 88 1.77 2.77 11.41
CA MET A 88 2.69 3.52 10.55
C MET A 88 3.90 2.64 10.28
N LEU A 89 4.26 2.48 9.02
CA LEU A 89 5.36 1.61 8.60
C LEU A 89 6.26 2.38 7.63
N VAL A 90 7.57 2.28 7.79
CA VAL A 90 8.47 2.86 6.78
C VAL A 90 8.50 1.95 5.57
N SER A 91 8.99 0.71 5.72
CA SER A 91 9.12 -0.19 4.59
C SER A 91 8.51 -1.57 4.84
N ARG A 92 7.93 -2.14 3.78
CA ARG A 92 7.58 -3.55 3.74
C ARG A 92 8.00 -4.19 2.44
N ARG A 93 8.52 -5.42 2.52
CA ARG A 93 8.67 -6.27 1.35
C ARG A 93 7.29 -6.74 0.91
N ASP A 94 6.68 -7.70 1.62
CA ASP A 94 5.42 -8.30 1.22
C ASP A 94 4.33 -8.16 2.29
N GLY A 95 3.08 -7.87 1.89
CA GLY A 95 1.99 -8.06 2.84
C GLY A 95 0.67 -7.35 2.62
N ARG A 96 -0.07 -7.19 3.73
CA ARG A 96 -1.37 -6.49 3.75
C ARG A 96 -1.42 -5.39 4.79
N THR A 97 -1.96 -4.25 4.41
CA THR A 97 -2.11 -3.09 5.28
C THR A 97 -3.57 -2.64 5.30
N LYS A 98 -4.08 -2.28 6.48
CA LYS A 98 -5.40 -1.66 6.62
C LYS A 98 -5.34 -0.48 7.57
N ASN A 99 -5.97 0.64 7.22
CA ASN A 99 -6.01 1.85 8.05
C ASN A 99 -4.61 2.31 8.44
N SER A 100 -3.71 2.57 7.49
CA SER A 100 -2.31 2.82 7.85
C SER A 100 -1.61 3.74 6.88
N MET A 101 -0.53 4.32 7.35
CA MET A 101 0.44 5.04 6.53
C MET A 101 1.63 4.13 6.24
N LEU A 102 2.18 4.24 5.04
CA LEU A 102 3.32 3.46 4.60
C LEU A 102 4.23 4.31 3.71
N VAL A 103 5.54 4.28 3.93
CA VAL A 103 6.44 4.93 2.95
C VAL A 103 6.57 4.04 1.71
N SER A 104 6.99 2.79 1.84
CA SER A 104 7.17 1.90 0.69
C SER A 104 6.64 0.48 0.91
N MET A 105 6.00 -0.08 -0.12
CA MET A 105 5.72 -1.51 -0.25
C MET A 105 6.33 -2.03 -1.53
N ARG A 106 7.02 -3.17 -1.47
CA ARG A 106 7.38 -3.87 -2.70
C ARG A 106 6.15 -4.54 -3.28
N ASP A 107 5.58 -5.51 -2.57
CA ASP A 107 4.46 -6.32 -3.07
C ASP A 107 3.31 -6.37 -2.05
N GLY A 108 2.08 -6.05 -2.45
CA GLY A 108 0.96 -6.32 -1.53
C GLY A 108 -0.39 -5.67 -1.78
N ARG A 109 -1.13 -5.53 -0.68
CA ARG A 109 -2.50 -4.98 -0.68
C ARG A 109 -2.69 -3.96 0.42
N THR A 110 -3.31 -2.85 0.07
CA THR A 110 -3.65 -1.78 1.01
C THR A 110 -5.13 -1.46 0.92
N ASN A 111 -5.73 -1.13 2.06
CA ASN A 111 -7.12 -0.70 2.12
C ASN A 111 -7.29 0.40 3.16
N ASN A 112 -7.90 1.52 2.78
CA ASN A 112 -7.97 2.71 3.63
C ASN A 112 -6.58 3.11 4.10
N SER A 113 -5.68 3.38 3.16
CA SER A 113 -4.25 3.54 3.46
C SER A 113 -3.62 4.61 2.60
N MET A 114 -2.46 5.06 3.07
CA MET A 114 -1.69 6.14 2.46
C MET A 114 -0.26 5.66 2.19
N PRO A 115 -0.01 4.84 1.16
CA PRO A 115 1.35 4.51 0.76
C PRO A 115 1.97 5.68 0.00
N VAL A 116 3.27 5.95 0.17
CA VAL A 116 3.98 6.87 -0.74
C VAL A 116 4.33 6.13 -2.03
N SER A 117 4.89 4.93 -1.92
CA SER A 117 5.26 4.12 -3.08
C SER A 117 4.82 2.67 -2.94
N MET A 118 4.40 2.09 -4.06
CA MET A 118 4.10 0.67 -4.20
C MET A 118 4.73 0.15 -5.50
N GLY A 119 5.46 -0.97 -5.41
CA GLY A 119 5.88 -1.72 -6.58
C GLY A 119 4.67 -2.39 -7.21
N ASP A 120 4.37 -3.61 -6.76
CA ASP A 120 3.26 -4.41 -7.28
C ASP A 120 2.13 -4.49 -6.26
N GLY A 121 0.89 -4.19 -6.64
CA GLY A 121 -0.18 -4.38 -5.67
C GLY A 121 -1.60 -4.06 -6.03
N ARG A 122 -2.40 -3.94 -4.97
CA ARG A 122 -3.80 -3.53 -5.03
C ARG A 122 -4.10 -2.52 -3.94
N THR A 123 -4.59 -1.35 -4.34
CA THR A 123 -5.09 -0.33 -3.43
C THR A 123 -6.60 -0.25 -3.49
N SER A 124 -7.21 0.09 -2.36
CA SER A 124 -8.64 0.40 -2.28
C SER A 124 -8.87 1.49 -1.26
N ASN A 125 -9.65 2.51 -1.62
CA ASN A 125 -9.91 3.67 -0.75
C ASN A 125 -8.58 4.28 -0.26
N SER A 126 -7.68 4.63 -1.17
CA SER A 126 -6.31 5.02 -0.81
C SER A 126 -5.90 6.29 -1.53
N LEU A 127 -4.98 7.05 -0.93
CA LEU A 127 -4.22 8.07 -1.64
C LEU A 127 -2.78 7.56 -1.76
N LEU A 128 -2.23 7.55 -2.97
CA LEU A 128 -0.92 6.97 -3.26
C LEU A 128 -0.13 7.90 -4.18
N VAL A 129 1.14 8.15 -3.88
CA VAL A 129 1.97 8.95 -4.80
C VAL A 129 2.31 8.13 -6.05
N SER A 130 2.84 6.91 -5.90
CA SER A 130 3.23 6.09 -7.05
C SER A 130 2.85 4.62 -6.89
N MET A 131 2.31 4.02 -7.96
CA MET A 131 2.24 2.57 -8.14
C MET A 131 2.94 2.19 -9.43
N ARG A 132 3.77 1.14 -9.42
CA ARG A 132 4.38 0.63 -10.65
C ARG A 132 3.37 -0.24 -11.40
N ASP A 133 2.91 -1.32 -10.77
CA ASP A 133 2.05 -2.33 -11.38
C ASP A 133 0.95 -2.82 -10.41
N GLY A 134 -0.26 -3.11 -10.90
CA GLY A 134 -1.38 -3.34 -9.98
C GLY A 134 -2.81 -2.98 -10.40
N ARG A 135 -3.61 -2.66 -9.37
CA ARG A 135 -5.00 -2.19 -9.49
C ARG A 135 -5.33 -1.18 -8.41
N ALA A 136 -5.96 -0.08 -8.81
CA ALA A 136 -6.54 0.89 -7.90
C ALA A 136 -8.07 0.95 -8.00
N ARG A 137 -8.73 1.04 -6.85
CA ARG A 137 -10.18 1.28 -6.77
C ARG A 137 -10.48 2.38 -5.77
N ASN A 138 -11.37 3.31 -6.12
CA ASN A 138 -11.76 4.41 -5.23
C ASN A 138 -10.52 5.14 -4.68
N SER A 139 -9.57 5.48 -5.54
CA SER A 139 -8.26 5.96 -5.10
C SER A 139 -7.87 7.23 -5.83
N MET A 140 -7.05 8.05 -5.17
CA MET A 140 -6.34 9.14 -5.83
C MET A 140 -4.88 8.76 -5.96
N LEU A 141 -4.31 8.95 -7.15
CA LEU A 141 -2.89 8.71 -7.37
C LEU A 141 -2.21 9.87 -8.08
N VAL A 142 -0.94 10.09 -7.82
CA VAL A 142 -0.15 10.99 -8.67
C VAL A 142 0.23 10.25 -9.94
N SER A 143 0.94 9.13 -9.81
CA SER A 143 1.38 8.34 -10.96
C SER A 143 1.10 6.86 -10.79
N MET A 144 0.77 6.23 -11.92
CA MET A 144 0.61 4.79 -12.03
C MET A 144 1.17 4.33 -13.37
N GLY A 145 1.94 3.24 -13.37
CA GLY A 145 2.47 2.61 -14.59
C GLY A 145 1.36 1.89 -15.38
N ASP A 146 1.35 0.56 -15.37
CA ASP A 146 0.54 -0.23 -16.33
C ASP A 146 -0.64 -0.97 -15.69
N GLU A 147 -1.80 -0.32 -15.62
CA GLU A 147 -2.82 -0.79 -14.66
C GLU A 147 -4.29 -0.59 -14.98
N ARG A 148 -5.11 -1.25 -14.16
CA ARG A 148 -6.57 -1.06 -14.14
C ARG A 148 -6.97 -0.16 -12.99
N THR A 149 -7.63 0.95 -13.32
CA THR A 149 -8.25 1.83 -12.33
C THR A 149 -9.77 1.80 -12.43
N SER A 150 -10.44 2.05 -11.32
CA SER A 150 -11.89 2.21 -11.28
C SER A 150 -12.27 3.22 -10.21
N ASN A 151 -13.12 4.19 -10.54
CA ASN A 151 -13.50 5.29 -9.64
C ASN A 151 -12.25 5.99 -9.10
N SER A 152 -11.37 6.45 -9.98
CA SER A 152 -10.06 6.96 -9.56
C SER A 152 -9.75 8.32 -10.17
N MET A 153 -8.97 9.11 -9.45
CA MET A 153 -8.40 10.36 -9.95
C MET A 153 -6.89 10.18 -10.04
N LEU A 154 -6.30 10.42 -11.22
CA LEU A 154 -4.85 10.34 -11.38
C LEU A 154 -4.30 11.55 -12.13
N VAL A 155 -3.05 11.91 -11.85
CA VAL A 155 -2.33 12.85 -12.72
C VAL A 155 -1.86 12.12 -13.97
N SER A 156 -1.11 11.04 -13.79
CA SER A 156 -0.56 10.27 -14.91
C SER A 156 -0.85 8.78 -14.75
N LEU A 157 -1.35 8.19 -15.83
CA LEU A 157 -1.45 6.74 -15.99
C LEU A 157 -0.66 6.33 -17.24
N GLY A 158 0.10 5.25 -17.15
CA GLY A 158 0.63 4.56 -18.33
C GLY A 158 -0.47 3.82 -19.08
N ASP A 159 -0.17 2.63 -19.59
CA ASP A 159 -0.99 2.02 -20.63
C ASP A 159 -1.94 0.95 -20.07
N ARG A 160 -3.27 1.18 -20.12
CA ARG A 160 -4.27 0.08 -19.95
C ARG A 160 -5.74 0.50 -20.02
N LYS A 161 -6.42 0.55 -18.88
CA LYS A 161 -7.87 0.51 -18.78
C LYS A 161 -8.35 1.25 -17.56
N THR A 162 -9.22 2.23 -17.78
CA THR A 162 -9.84 2.99 -16.69
C THR A 162 -11.35 3.03 -16.87
N ASN A 163 -12.04 3.01 -15.74
CA ASN A 163 -13.49 3.13 -15.70
C ASN A 163 -13.84 4.20 -14.65
N ASN A 164 -14.74 5.13 -15.00
CA ASN A 164 -15.19 6.19 -14.10
C ASN A 164 -14.00 6.95 -13.49
N SER A 165 -13.20 7.60 -14.34
CA SER A 165 -11.92 8.17 -13.91
C SER A 165 -11.70 9.58 -14.44
N MET A 166 -10.99 10.39 -13.65
CA MET A 166 -10.50 11.69 -14.06
C MET A 166 -8.97 11.63 -14.15
N LEU A 167 -8.41 12.05 -15.28
CA LEU A 167 -6.99 11.94 -15.56
C LEU A 167 -6.46 13.23 -16.18
N VAL A 168 -5.22 13.60 -15.88
CA VAL A 168 -4.53 14.61 -16.69
C VAL A 168 -3.98 13.94 -17.94
N SER A 169 -3.16 12.90 -17.78
CA SER A 169 -2.57 12.18 -18.90
C SER A 169 -2.79 10.68 -18.77
N MET A 170 -3.10 10.04 -19.90
CA MET A 170 -2.99 8.60 -20.09
C MET A 170 -2.06 8.32 -21.26
N GLY A 171 -1.26 7.26 -21.19
CA GLY A 171 -0.69 6.65 -22.40
C GLY A 171 -1.77 5.97 -23.24
N ASP A 172 -1.47 4.79 -23.74
CA ASP A 172 -2.37 4.04 -24.61
C ASP A 172 -3.39 3.22 -23.82
N GLY A 173 -4.63 3.13 -24.30
CA GLY A 173 -5.56 2.26 -23.61
C GLY A 173 -7.04 2.39 -23.92
N ARG A 174 -7.83 2.04 -22.90
CA ARG A 174 -9.28 1.99 -22.97
C ARG A 174 -9.92 2.71 -21.80
N THR A 175 -10.78 3.67 -22.08
CA THR A 175 -11.49 4.39 -21.03
C THR A 175 -12.99 4.31 -21.21
N SER A 176 -13.70 4.35 -20.10
CA SER A 176 -15.15 4.41 -20.09
C SER A 176 -15.62 5.33 -18.97
N ASN A 177 -16.55 6.23 -19.27
CA ASN A 177 -17.01 7.27 -18.35
C ASN A 177 -15.82 8.07 -17.79
N SER A 178 -15.09 8.76 -18.66
CA SER A 178 -13.82 9.38 -18.25
C SER A 178 -13.70 10.84 -18.67
N MET A 179 -13.02 11.63 -17.84
CA MET A 179 -12.53 12.95 -18.20
C MET A 179 -11.01 12.88 -18.29
N LEU A 180 -10.46 13.30 -19.43
CA LEU A 180 -9.01 13.35 -19.65
C LEU A 180 -8.59 14.66 -20.29
N VAL A 181 -7.37 15.12 -19.99
CA VAL A 181 -6.75 16.18 -20.80
C VAL A 181 -6.11 15.55 -22.03
N SER A 182 -5.19 14.59 -21.84
CA SER A 182 -4.49 13.93 -22.94
C SER A 182 -4.55 12.42 -22.83
N MET A 183 -4.67 11.76 -23.98
CA MET A 183 -4.53 10.32 -24.16
C MET A 183 -3.59 10.07 -25.35
N GLY A 184 -2.77 9.03 -25.27
CA GLY A 184 -2.13 8.44 -26.43
C GLY A 184 -3.16 7.77 -27.36
N ASP A 185 -2.84 6.58 -27.82
CA ASP A 185 -3.71 5.83 -28.72
C ASP A 185 -4.73 5.00 -27.94
N GLY A 186 -5.97 4.92 -28.41
CA GLY A 186 -6.93 4.17 -27.63
C GLY A 186 -8.37 4.12 -28.06
N ARG A 187 -9.19 3.69 -27.10
CA ARG A 187 -10.64 3.61 -27.24
C ARG A 187 -11.32 4.23 -26.05
N THR A 188 -12.21 5.18 -26.30
CA THR A 188 -12.97 5.83 -25.23
C THR A 188 -14.46 5.70 -25.47
N SER A 189 -15.21 5.67 -24.39
CA SER A 189 -16.67 5.65 -24.43
C SER A 189 -17.23 6.52 -23.32
N ASN A 190 -18.22 7.36 -23.63
CA ASN A 190 -18.79 8.33 -22.68
C ASN A 190 -17.70 9.20 -22.06
N SER A 191 -16.95 9.91 -22.89
CA SER A 191 -15.73 10.59 -22.44
C SER A 191 -15.65 12.04 -22.86
N MET A 192 -15.06 12.85 -21.99
CA MET A 192 -14.59 14.20 -22.34
C MET A 192 -13.07 14.15 -22.42
N LEU A 193 -12.51 14.58 -23.55
CA LEU A 193 -11.07 14.61 -23.80
C LEU A 193 -10.68 15.93 -24.46
N VAL A 194 -9.50 16.46 -24.15
CA VAL A 194 -8.95 17.58 -24.92
C VAL A 194 -8.22 17.04 -26.14
N SER A 195 -7.24 16.16 -25.94
CA SER A 195 -6.43 15.60 -27.03
C SER A 195 -6.34 14.08 -26.94
N MET A 196 -6.35 13.43 -28.10
CA MET A 196 -6.09 12.01 -28.28
C MET A 196 -5.14 11.83 -29.47
N GLY A 197 -4.27 10.82 -29.40
CA GLY A 197 -3.56 10.30 -30.57
C GLY A 197 -4.53 9.60 -31.51
N ASP A 198 -4.20 8.38 -31.93
CA ASP A 198 -5.01 7.60 -32.84
C ASP A 198 -6.05 6.77 -32.07
N GLY A 199 -7.27 6.66 -32.59
CA GLY A 199 -8.26 5.90 -31.82
C GLY A 199 -9.69 5.83 -32.29
N ARG A 200 -10.52 5.37 -31.35
CA ARG A 200 -11.97 5.28 -31.52
C ARG A 200 -12.67 5.87 -30.32
N THR A 201 -13.57 6.81 -30.57
CA THR A 201 -14.39 7.39 -29.51
C THR A 201 -15.86 7.16 -29.81
N ASN A 202 -16.62 6.87 -28.74
CA ASN A 202 -18.06 6.73 -28.82
C ASN A 202 -18.71 7.59 -27.73
N ASN A 203 -19.73 8.38 -28.08
CA ASN A 203 -20.39 9.29 -27.14
C ASN A 203 -19.39 10.19 -26.42
N SER A 204 -18.62 10.96 -27.20
CA SER A 204 -17.50 11.74 -26.68
C SER A 204 -17.56 13.21 -27.06
N MET A 205 -17.09 14.06 -26.15
CA MET A 205 -16.67 15.42 -26.48
C MET A 205 -15.15 15.42 -26.60
N LEU A 206 -14.64 15.81 -27.76
CA LEU A 206 -13.21 15.81 -28.06
C LEU A 206 -12.85 17.09 -28.82
N VAL A 207 -11.72 17.71 -28.45
CA VAL A 207 -11.19 18.89 -29.15
C VAL A 207 -10.31 18.47 -30.32
N SER A 208 -9.34 17.58 -30.11
CA SER A 208 -8.40 17.14 -31.15
C SER A 208 -8.14 15.64 -31.13
N MET A 209 -8.11 15.02 -32.31
CA MET A 209 -7.70 13.62 -32.52
C MET A 209 -6.64 13.56 -33.62
N GLY A 210 -5.71 12.60 -33.54
CA GLY A 210 -4.95 12.12 -34.69
C GLY A 210 -5.84 11.35 -35.66
N ASP A 211 -5.39 10.18 -36.11
CA ASP A 211 -6.16 9.33 -37.00
C ASP A 211 -7.20 8.51 -36.23
N GLY A 212 -8.47 8.59 -36.63
CA GLY A 212 -9.46 7.81 -35.91
C GLY A 212 -10.89 7.89 -36.39
N ARG A 213 -11.75 7.27 -35.59
CA ARG A 213 -13.20 7.25 -35.81
C ARG A 213 -13.91 7.76 -34.57
N THR A 214 -14.68 8.80 -34.75
CA THR A 214 -15.64 9.28 -33.76
C THR A 214 -17.02 8.78 -34.11
N SER A 215 -17.82 8.43 -33.11
CA SER A 215 -19.23 8.06 -33.27
C SER A 215 -20.04 8.73 -32.16
N ASN A 216 -21.17 9.33 -32.53
CA ASN A 216 -22.00 10.10 -31.60
C ASN A 216 -21.17 11.13 -30.82
N SER A 217 -20.38 11.95 -31.52
CA SER A 217 -19.46 12.90 -30.91
C SER A 217 -19.87 14.34 -31.16
N MET A 218 -19.60 15.20 -30.18
CA MET A 218 -19.56 16.64 -30.38
C MET A 218 -18.10 17.06 -30.50
N ALA A 219 -17.70 17.48 -31.69
CA ALA A 219 -16.42 18.14 -31.89
C ALA A 219 -16.56 19.57 -31.39
N VAL A 220 -15.69 19.97 -30.45
CA VAL A 220 -15.61 21.37 -30.00
C VAL A 220 -14.62 22.07 -30.93
N PRO A 221 -14.99 23.17 -31.59
CA PRO A 221 -14.10 23.91 -32.49
C PRO A 221 -12.90 24.54 -31.77
#